data_AF-A0A7S3U757-F1
#
_entry.id   AF-A0A7S3U757-F1
#
_cell.length_a   1.000
_cell.length_b   1.000
_cell.length_c   1.000
_cell.angle_alpha   90.00
_cell.angle_beta   90.00
_cell.angle_gamma   90.00
#
_symmetry.space_group_name_H-M   'P 1'
#
loop_
_entity.id
_entity.type
_entity.pdbx_description
1 polymer ?
#
loop_
_entity_poly.entity_id
_entity_poly.type
_entity_poly.pdbx_seq_one_letter_code
_entity_poly.pdbx_strand_id
1 'polypeptide(L)'
;VGMTDDILKLMDETHRWQQRLSHVEIKEVMLARALIANYHVLCIHRPTAGFSDKASENVMSLLREFVTNKGVGQDMDPVKLEQRRPRTCIITSLKRVGVEVVDEVFFVGGNNIDKWDRTKVSSDMLE
;
A
#
# COMPACT_ATOMS: atom_id res chain seq x y z
N VAL A 1 31.34 20.82 -0.01
CA VAL A 1 30.54 21.26 1.14
C VAL A 1 30.16 20.00 1.91
N GLY A 2 30.91 19.69 2.98
CA GLY A 2 30.62 18.54 3.83
C GLY A 2 29.50 18.89 4.79
N MET A 3 28.65 17.91 5.13
CA MET A 3 27.65 18.08 6.20
C MET A 3 28.38 18.40 7.51
N THR A 4 27.88 19.39 8.26
CA THR A 4 28.42 19.81 9.55
C THR A 4 28.36 18.67 10.57
N ASP A 5 29.33 18.60 11.49
CA ASP A 5 29.45 17.55 12.51
C ASP A 5 28.20 17.39 13.38
N ASP A 6 27.42 18.46 13.55
CA ASP A 6 26.14 18.42 14.27
C ASP A 6 25.08 17.59 13.53
N ILE A 7 25.08 17.64 12.19
CA ILE A 7 24.18 16.81 11.37
C ILE A 7 24.64 15.36 11.40
N LEU A 8 25.95 15.11 11.36
CA LEU A 8 26.50 13.75 11.49
C LEU A 8 26.14 13.13 12.84
N LYS A 9 26.19 13.90 13.94
CA LYS A 9 25.73 13.45 15.27
C LYS A 9 24.25 13.10 15.29
N LEU A 10 23.38 13.92 14.68
CA LEU A 10 21.95 13.64 14.60
C LEU A 10 21.64 12.39 13.75
N MET A 11 22.47 12.08 12.75
CA MET A 11 22.35 10.86 11.95
C MET A 11 22.84 9.61 12.69
N ASP A 12 23.83 9.74 13.57
CA ASP A 12 24.42 8.65 14.35
C ASP A 12 23.59 8.33 15.62
N GLU A 13 22.79 9.29 16.10
CA GLU A 13 21.73 9.02 17.05
C GLU A 13 20.69 8.09 16.40
N THR A 14 20.71 6.81 16.78
CA THR A 14 19.66 5.86 16.41
C THR A 14 18.32 6.32 17.00
N HIS A 15 17.64 7.21 16.30
CA HIS A 15 16.31 7.66 16.64
C HIS A 15 15.40 6.44 16.55
N ARG A 16 15.03 5.88 17.70
CA ARG A 16 14.05 4.79 17.80
C ARG A 16 12.65 5.34 17.52
N TRP A 17 12.44 5.87 16.31
CA TRP A 17 11.18 6.50 15.88
C TRP A 17 9.99 5.55 16.03
N GLN A 18 10.22 4.25 15.87
CA GLN A 18 9.25 3.18 16.12
C GLN A 18 8.72 3.16 17.57
N GLN A 19 9.46 3.70 18.53
CA GLN A 19 9.04 3.80 19.93
C GLN A 19 8.28 5.11 20.24
N ARG A 20 8.24 6.04 19.29
CA ARG A 20 7.58 7.34 19.42
C ARG A 20 6.28 7.43 18.62
N LEU A 21 6.16 6.64 17.56
CA LEU A 21 4.97 6.57 16.72
C LEU A 21 4.01 5.49 17.23
N SER A 22 2.72 5.77 17.11
CA SER A 22 1.67 4.78 17.25
C SER A 22 1.75 3.72 16.14
N HIS A 23 1.08 2.59 16.35
CA HIS A 23 1.01 1.52 15.37
C HIS A 23 0.41 1.97 14.02
N VAL A 24 -0.51 2.94 14.03
CA VAL A 24 -1.13 3.48 12.82
C VAL A 24 -0.13 4.35 12.07
N GLU A 25 0.55 5.27 12.76
CA GLU A 25 1.56 6.14 12.15
C GLU A 25 2.74 5.33 11.57
N ILE A 26 3.16 4.26 12.25
CA ILE A 26 4.18 3.34 11.71
C ILE A 26 3.70 2.73 10.39
N LYS A 27 2.44 2.29 10.31
CA LYS A 27 1.87 1.73 9.07
C LYS A 27 1.78 2.77 7.96
N GLU A 28 1.40 4.01 8.27
CA GLU A 28 1.39 5.10 7.29
C GLU A 28 2.78 5.35 6.71
N VAL A 29 3.81 5.41 7.56
CA VAL A 29 5.20 5.56 7.12
C VAL A 29 5.64 4.36 6.27
N MET A 30 5.27 3.14 6.65
CA MET A 30 5.61 1.94 5.87
C MET A 30 4.91 1.93 4.50
N LEU A 31 3.63 2.32 4.43
CA LEU A 31 2.90 2.47 3.17
C LEU A 31 3.54 3.55 2.28
N ALA A 32 3.85 4.71 2.85
CA ALA A 32 4.52 5.79 2.12
C ALA A 32 5.85 5.31 1.53
N ARG A 33 6.68 4.63 2.33
CA ARG A 33 7.96 4.06 1.87
C ARG A 33 7.78 3.07 0.71
N ALA A 34 6.78 2.19 0.81
CA ALA A 34 6.49 1.21 -0.24
C ALA A 34 6.05 1.86 -1.55
N LEU A 35 5.21 2.90 -1.48
CA LEU A 35 4.73 3.65 -2.64
C LEU A 35 5.85 4.48 -3.29
N ILE A 36 6.70 5.13 -2.48
CA ILE A 36 7.85 5.91 -2.96
C ILE A 36 8.87 5.03 -3.68
N ALA A 37 9.13 3.82 -3.15
CA ALA A 37 10.05 2.87 -3.78
C ALA A 37 9.57 2.39 -5.16
N ASN A 38 8.27 2.52 -5.46
CA ASN A 38 7.66 2.28 -6.77
C ASN A 38 8.00 0.91 -7.39
N TYR A 39 7.87 -0.15 -6.59
CA TYR A 39 8.13 -1.53 -7.01
C TYR A 39 7.26 -1.94 -8.21
N HIS A 40 7.71 -2.91 -9.02
CA HIS A 40 6.84 -3.48 -10.07
C HIS A 40 5.75 -4.38 -9.49
N VAL A 41 6.05 -5.09 -8.41
CA VAL A 41 5.10 -5.94 -7.67
C VAL A 41 5.17 -5.55 -6.20
N LEU A 42 4.03 -5.19 -5.63
CA LEU A 42 3.87 -4.77 -4.26
C LEU A 42 2.90 -5.71 -3.55
N CYS A 43 3.35 -6.35 -2.47
CA CYS A 43 2.52 -7.25 -1.67
C CYS A 43 2.31 -6.66 -0.27
N ILE A 44 1.06 -6.44 0.14
CA ILE A 44 0.75 -5.84 1.44
C ILE A 44 -0.29 -6.66 2.20
N HIS A 45 0.07 -7.09 3.39
CA HIS A 45 -0.86 -7.74 4.30
C HIS A 45 -1.73 -6.69 5.01
N ARG A 46 -3.04 -6.74 4.77
CA ARG A 46 -4.08 -5.94 5.46
C ARG A 46 -3.75 -4.44 5.49
N PRO A 47 -3.63 -3.76 4.33
CA PRO A 47 -3.15 -2.38 4.24
C PRO A 47 -4.00 -1.38 5.04
N THR A 48 -5.28 -1.68 5.28
CA THR A 48 -6.24 -0.81 5.97
C THR A 48 -6.49 -1.20 7.44
N ALA A 49 -5.78 -2.20 7.98
CA ALA A 49 -6.00 -2.65 9.35
C ALA A 49 -5.62 -1.58 10.38
N GLY A 50 -6.57 -1.19 11.23
CA GLY A 50 -6.40 -0.15 12.26
C GLY A 50 -6.68 1.27 11.78
N PHE A 51 -6.98 1.47 10.48
CA PHE A 51 -7.41 2.76 9.97
C PHE A 51 -8.92 2.96 10.14
N SER A 52 -9.32 4.23 10.31
CA SER A 52 -10.73 4.62 10.16
C SER A 52 -11.23 4.31 8.75
N ASP A 53 -12.54 4.26 8.54
CA ASP A 53 -13.08 3.94 7.22
C ASP A 53 -12.66 4.99 6.18
N LYS A 54 -12.64 6.26 6.57
CA LYS A 54 -12.18 7.33 5.67
C LYS A 54 -10.70 7.18 5.30
N ALA A 55 -9.84 6.87 6.27
CA ALA A 55 -8.43 6.63 5.98
C ALA A 55 -8.24 5.35 5.15
N SER A 56 -9.08 4.33 5.36
CA SER A 56 -9.06 3.09 4.58
C SER A 56 -9.39 3.35 3.11
N GLU A 57 -10.42 4.17 2.82
CA GLU A 57 -10.74 4.61 1.46
C GLU A 57 -9.56 5.33 0.81
N ASN A 58 -8.90 6.24 1.52
CA ASN A 58 -7.75 6.98 1.01
C ASN A 58 -6.59 6.03 0.67
N VAL A 59 -6.26 5.09 1.56
CA VAL A 59 -5.22 4.09 1.32
C VAL A 59 -5.56 3.23 0.10
N MET A 60 -6.80 2.75 0.00
CA MET A 60 -7.23 1.93 -1.14
C MET A 60 -7.21 2.71 -2.46
N SER A 61 -7.57 4.01 -2.43
CA SER A 61 -7.47 4.90 -3.59
C SER A 61 -6.02 5.08 -4.05
N LEU A 62 -5.09 5.28 -3.11
CA LEU A 62 -3.65 5.37 -3.43
C LEU A 62 -3.10 4.08 -4.03
N LEU A 63 -3.51 2.92 -3.52
CA LEU A 63 -3.12 1.63 -4.10
C LEU A 63 -3.69 1.43 -5.51
N ARG A 64 -4.91 1.94 -5.77
CA ARG A 64 -5.51 1.94 -7.12
C ARG A 64 -4.74 2.86 -8.06
N GLU A 65 -4.39 4.05 -7.60
CA GLU A 65 -3.57 5.01 -8.34
C GLU A 65 -2.21 4.40 -8.70
N PHE A 66 -1.54 3.77 -7.73
CA PHE A 66 -0.26 3.09 -7.93
C PHE A 66 -0.28 2.10 -9.09
N VAL A 67 -1.32 1.27 -9.18
CA VAL A 67 -1.50 0.30 -10.27
C VAL A 67 -1.83 1.01 -11.59
N THR A 68 -2.85 1.87 -11.58
CA THR A 68 -3.41 2.50 -12.79
C THR A 68 -2.44 3.47 -13.45
N ASN A 69 -1.82 4.33 -12.63
CA ASN A 69 -0.91 5.39 -13.08
C ASN A 69 0.55 4.93 -13.08
N LYS A 70 0.78 3.64 -12.81
CA LYS A 70 2.10 3.02 -12.81
C LYS A 70 3.06 3.75 -11.85
N GLY A 71 2.56 4.05 -10.65
CA GLY A 71 3.18 4.83 -9.57
C GLY A 71 2.25 5.93 -9.04
N VAL A 72 2.45 6.35 -7.79
CA VAL A 72 1.69 7.45 -7.16
C VAL A 72 2.37 8.79 -7.43
N GLY A 73 1.57 9.83 -7.72
CA GLY A 73 2.07 11.20 -7.90
C GLY A 73 3.06 11.35 -9.06
N GLN A 74 2.99 10.47 -10.05
CA GLN A 74 3.87 10.50 -11.21
C GLN A 74 3.33 11.43 -12.29
N ASP A 75 4.22 11.91 -13.18
CA ASP A 75 3.83 12.67 -14.36
C ASP A 75 2.85 11.85 -15.22
N MET A 76 1.73 12.45 -15.63
CA MET A 76 0.67 11.80 -16.40
C MET A 76 0.78 12.09 -17.91
N ASP A 77 1.91 12.61 -18.37
CA ASP A 77 2.26 12.68 -19.79
C ASP A 77 2.05 11.29 -20.46
N PRO A 78 1.20 11.20 -21.50
CA PRO A 78 0.83 9.91 -22.11
C PRO A 78 2.04 9.12 -22.65
N VAL A 79 3.01 9.81 -23.25
CA VAL A 79 4.19 9.17 -23.84
C VAL A 79 5.05 8.54 -22.75
N LYS A 80 5.25 9.24 -21.64
CA LYS A 80 5.98 8.69 -20.48
C LYS A 80 5.20 7.56 -19.80
N LEU A 81 3.88 7.68 -19.71
CA LEU A 81 3.04 6.68 -19.06
C LEU A 81 3.05 5.35 -19.83
N GLU A 82 3.01 5.37 -21.15
CA GLU A 82 3.08 4.17 -21.98
C GLU A 82 4.42 3.44 -21.81
N GLN A 83 5.53 4.18 -21.73
CA GLN A 83 6.88 3.64 -21.54
C GLN A 83 7.13 3.03 -20.16
N ARG A 84 6.33 3.40 -19.15
CA ARG A 84 6.44 2.85 -17.80
C ARG A 84 6.00 1.39 -17.76
N ARG A 85 6.69 0.60 -16.93
CA ARG A 85 6.33 -0.81 -16.69
C ARG A 85 5.00 -0.92 -15.91
N PRO A 86 4.18 -1.94 -16.13
CA PRO A 86 2.99 -2.18 -15.31
C PRO A 86 3.34 -2.38 -13.82
N ARG A 87 2.42 -1.97 -12.94
CA ARG A 87 2.52 -2.15 -11.48
C ARG A 87 1.43 -3.12 -11.04
N THR A 88 1.79 -4.10 -10.22
CA THR A 88 0.84 -5.06 -9.65
C THR A 88 0.84 -4.90 -8.14
N CYS A 89 -0.35 -4.79 -7.55
CA CYS A 89 -0.53 -4.73 -6.11
C CYS A 89 -1.35 -5.93 -5.65
N ILE A 90 -0.79 -6.75 -4.75
CA ILE A 90 -1.46 -7.91 -4.15
C ILE A 90 -1.69 -7.56 -2.69
N ILE A 91 -2.95 -7.63 -2.26
CA ILE A 91 -3.33 -7.33 -0.89
C ILE A 91 -4.16 -8.45 -0.30
N THR A 92 -4.11 -8.56 1.03
CA THR A 92 -5.18 -9.24 1.79
C THR A 92 -6.09 -8.17 2.38
N SER A 93 -7.41 -8.32 2.32
CA SER A 93 -8.35 -7.35 2.88
C SER A 93 -9.17 -7.94 4.03
N LEU A 94 -9.51 -7.09 5.00
CA LEU A 94 -10.52 -7.34 6.04
C LEU A 94 -11.70 -6.36 5.92
N LYS A 95 -11.71 -5.50 4.91
CA LYS A 95 -12.75 -4.48 4.74
C LYS A 95 -13.31 -4.53 3.33
N ARG A 96 -14.61 -4.22 3.22
CA ARG A 96 -15.33 -4.21 1.95
C ARG A 96 -14.70 -3.26 0.94
N VAL A 97 -14.25 -2.08 1.38
CA VAL A 97 -13.56 -1.09 0.56
C VAL A 97 -12.36 -1.67 -0.21
N GLY A 98 -11.67 -2.67 0.37
CA GLY A 98 -10.55 -3.31 -0.29
C GLY A 98 -10.97 -4.28 -1.41
N VAL A 99 -12.18 -4.83 -1.35
CA VAL A 99 -12.74 -5.74 -2.36
C VAL A 99 -13.32 -4.96 -3.54
N GLU A 100 -13.82 -3.75 -3.31
CA GLU A 100 -14.53 -2.97 -4.31
C GLU A 100 -13.62 -2.39 -5.40
N VAL A 101 -12.38 -2.04 -5.04
CA VAL A 101 -11.45 -1.32 -5.92
C VAL A 101 -10.43 -2.21 -6.64
N VAL A 102 -10.25 -3.45 -6.19
CA VAL A 102 -9.26 -4.38 -6.76
C VAL A 102 -9.74 -4.93 -8.09
N ASP A 103 -8.83 -5.13 -9.04
CA ASP A 103 -9.21 -5.69 -10.35
C ASP A 103 -9.74 -7.11 -10.21
N GLU A 104 -9.09 -7.93 -9.38
CA GLU A 104 -9.37 -9.36 -9.22
C GLU A 104 -9.42 -9.78 -7.74
N VAL A 105 -10.26 -10.77 -7.43
CA VAL A 105 -10.40 -11.34 -6.09
C VAL A 105 -10.08 -12.83 -6.12
N PHE A 106 -9.28 -13.27 -5.15
CA PHE A 106 -8.94 -14.68 -4.96
C PHE A 106 -9.30 -15.11 -3.55
N PHE A 107 -9.99 -16.24 -3.45
CA PHE A 107 -10.20 -16.94 -2.18
C PHE A 107 -9.10 -17.97 -1.98
N VAL A 108 -8.53 -17.98 -0.78
CA VAL A 108 -7.47 -18.92 -0.38
C VAL A 108 -7.96 -19.68 0.83
N GLY A 109 -8.16 -20.99 0.70
CA GLY A 109 -8.68 -21.84 1.77
C GLY A 109 -8.35 -23.31 1.55
N GLY A 110 -8.01 -24.02 2.64
CA GLY A 110 -7.52 -25.39 2.56
C GLY A 110 -6.21 -25.45 1.76
N ASN A 111 -6.22 -26.17 0.63
CA ASN A 111 -5.09 -26.32 -0.30
C ASN A 111 -5.36 -25.70 -1.69
N ASN A 112 -6.41 -24.89 -1.85
CA ASN A 112 -6.83 -24.36 -3.14
C ASN A 112 -6.82 -22.83 -3.16
N ILE A 113 -6.65 -22.28 -4.37
CA ILE A 113 -6.76 -20.86 -4.68
C ILE A 113 -7.77 -20.73 -5.82
N ASP A 114 -8.90 -20.10 -5.54
CA ASP A 114 -9.98 -19.93 -6.51
C ASP A 114 -10.21 -18.46 -6.80
N LYS A 115 -10.28 -18.11 -8.08
CA LYS A 115 -10.68 -16.77 -8.51
C LYS A 115 -12.18 -16.59 -8.26
N TRP A 116 -12.54 -15.54 -7.54
CA TRP A 116 -13.91 -15.22 -7.17
C TRP A 116 -14.38 -13.92 -7.81
N ASP A 117 -15.69 -13.82 -7.97
CA ASP A 117 -16.35 -12.55 -8.29
C ASP A 117 -16.51 -11.71 -7.01
N ARG A 118 -16.41 -10.38 -7.11
CA ARG A 118 -16.54 -9.45 -5.98
C ARG A 118 -17.89 -9.56 -5.25
N THR A 119 -18.94 -9.99 -5.97
CA THR A 119 -20.29 -10.22 -5.43
C THR A 119 -20.36 -11.43 -4.50
N LYS A 120 -19.44 -12.39 -4.63
CA LYS A 120 -19.41 -13.60 -3.80
C LYS A 120 -18.79 -13.39 -2.42
N VAL A 121 -18.08 -12.28 -2.22
CA VAL A 121 -17.50 -11.93 -0.93
C VAL A 121 -18.60 -11.36 -0.04
N SER A 122 -19.02 -12.10 0.99
CA SER A 122 -19.96 -11.59 2.00
C SER A 122 -19.21 -10.82 3.11
N SER A 123 -19.94 -10.02 3.90
CA SER A 123 -19.36 -9.31 5.04
C SER A 123 -18.80 -10.25 6.10
N ASP A 124 -19.46 -11.39 6.32
CA ASP A 124 -19.04 -12.40 7.32
C ASP A 124 -17.68 -13.04 7.00
N MET A 125 -17.22 -12.95 5.75
CA MET A 125 -15.90 -13.46 5.33
C MET A 125 -14.77 -12.45 5.56
N LEU A 126 -15.12 -11.21 5.92
CA LEU A 126 -14.17 -10.11 6.10
C LEU A 126 -13.85 -9.83 7.58
N GLU A 127 -14.44 -10.59 8.51
CA GLU A 127 -14.19 -10.49 9.96
C GLU A 127 -13.05 -11.40 10.46
#